data_AF-A0A7J7Q4G4-F1
#
_entry.id   AF-A0A7J7Q4G4-F1
#
_cell.length_a   1.000
_cell.length_b   1.000
_cell.length_c   1.000
_cell.angle_alpha   90.00
_cell.angle_beta   90.00
_cell.angle_gamma   90.00
#
_symmetry.space_group_name_H-M   'P 1'
#
loop_
_entity.id
_entity.type
_entity.pdbx_description
1 polymer ?
#
loop_
_entity_poly.entity_id
_entity_poly.type
_entity_poly.pdbx_seq_one_letter_code
_entity_poly.pdbx_strand_id
1 'polypeptide(L)'
;MAAAAAAAAGDGAAHDRRCSGGTDDEEEAVQQAAWRWRFAKRWQAEQARAPAEQAASVGDGGMEEALQYLAACGENWHLARANSIDPASGSRLLGTLGTPSLLGAELLMGESFSAHGSGRGGLLQSTGSDVFGSGCLSREASCAGGQGQHGHAHRGAGRGGGEATQQVTGITKRAAQLLAAQSDINKAVTQRWREVQSVQASELWVGALLESAEVDDWGKYKFLLLRLRDRAGRQKLLVRGANYASDAKIVEGLHRQMMGACAAHDVCAEAIEVVGGGIMEWRRHRDRHLHISGGYVAPASGPGGPSTGMEVMNLAAVLTKQHLPMHYKVTSEGGKVL
;
A
#
# COMPACT_ATOMS: atom_id res chain seq x y z
N MET A 1 -23.88 -78.19 62.59
CA MET A 1 -22.52 -78.46 63.11
C MET A 1 -21.58 -77.40 62.55
N ALA A 2 -20.89 -76.69 63.44
CA ALA A 2 -19.72 -75.76 63.30
C ALA A 2 -19.63 -74.85 62.05
N ALA A 3 -19.72 -73.52 62.19
CA ALA A 3 -18.65 -72.56 62.58
C ALA A 3 -17.48 -72.55 61.55
N ALA A 4 -16.97 -71.44 61.02
CA ALA A 4 -16.72 -70.17 61.67
C ALA A 4 -16.65 -68.98 60.69
N ALA A 5 -17.06 -67.82 61.20
CA ALA A 5 -16.70 -66.51 60.71
C ALA A 5 -15.24 -66.18 61.05
N ALA A 6 -14.54 -65.45 60.17
CA ALA A 6 -13.37 -64.67 60.52
C ALA A 6 -13.28 -63.43 59.62
N ALA A 7 -13.68 -62.31 60.22
CA ALA A 7 -13.33 -60.98 59.76
C ALA A 7 -11.83 -60.74 59.97
N ALA A 8 -11.19 -60.08 59.01
CA ALA A 8 -9.93 -59.38 59.23
C ALA A 8 -9.95 -58.09 58.41
N ALA A 9 -10.28 -57.01 59.11
CA ALA A 9 -9.98 -55.65 58.69
C ALA A 9 -8.45 -55.48 58.60
N GLY A 10 -7.98 -55.02 57.45
CA GLY A 10 -6.61 -54.56 57.22
C GLY A 10 -6.66 -53.10 56.83
N ASP A 11 -6.58 -52.26 57.85
CA ASP A 11 -6.59 -50.81 57.84
C ASP A 11 -5.23 -50.26 57.34
N GLY A 12 -5.26 -49.09 56.69
CA GLY A 12 -4.12 -48.17 56.65
C GLY A 12 -2.97 -48.43 55.66
N ALA A 13 -3.20 -48.26 54.36
CA ALA A 13 -2.14 -47.84 53.43
C ALA A 13 -2.49 -46.45 52.87
N ALA A 14 -2.13 -45.42 53.65
CA ALA A 14 -2.07 -44.05 53.18
C ALA A 14 -1.04 -43.97 52.04
N HIS A 15 -1.54 -44.06 50.80
CA HIS A 15 -0.75 -43.73 49.62
C HIS A 15 -0.51 -42.22 49.65
N ASP A 16 0.70 -41.88 50.10
CA ASP A 16 1.35 -40.59 50.00
C ASP A 16 1.27 -40.09 48.54
N ARG A 17 0.22 -39.33 48.24
CA ARG A 17 0.06 -38.53 47.01
C ARG A 17 1.10 -37.42 47.09
N ARG A 18 2.34 -37.76 46.76
CA ARG A 18 3.37 -36.77 46.44
C ARG A 18 2.87 -35.93 45.26
N CYS A 19 2.57 -34.67 45.56
CA CYS A 19 2.45 -33.59 44.61
C CYS A 19 3.77 -33.49 43.80
N SER A 20 3.86 -34.25 42.72
CA SER A 20 4.94 -34.20 41.73
C SER A 20 4.36 -33.66 40.43
N GLY A 21 3.93 -32.40 40.45
CA GLY A 21 3.25 -31.76 39.33
C GLY A 21 3.49 -30.26 39.32
N GLY A 22 4.76 -29.84 39.35
CA GLY A 22 5.14 -28.43 39.31
C GLY A 22 6.41 -28.13 38.52
N THR A 23 7.08 -29.12 37.92
CA THR A 23 8.35 -28.89 37.21
C THR A 23 8.16 -28.45 35.76
N ASP A 24 7.10 -28.91 35.09
CA ASP A 24 6.93 -28.67 33.66
C ASP A 24 6.51 -27.21 33.38
N ASP A 25 5.67 -26.63 34.24
CA ASP A 25 5.27 -25.22 34.17
C ASP A 25 6.44 -24.28 34.51
N GLU A 26 7.28 -24.68 35.47
CA GLU A 26 8.50 -23.93 35.81
C GLU A 26 9.53 -23.98 34.68
N GLU A 27 9.69 -25.14 34.04
CA GLU A 27 10.59 -25.29 32.91
C GLU A 27 10.12 -24.49 31.69
N GLU A 28 8.81 -24.47 31.40
CA GLU A 28 8.25 -23.64 30.33
C GLU A 28 8.42 -22.14 30.63
N ALA A 29 8.19 -21.72 31.88
CA ALA A 29 8.41 -20.33 32.29
C ALA A 29 9.88 -19.89 32.14
N VAL A 30 10.82 -20.77 32.48
CA VAL A 30 12.26 -20.51 32.30
C VAL A 30 12.63 -20.43 30.82
N GLN A 31 12.07 -21.30 29.97
CA GLN A 31 12.30 -21.26 28.52
C GLN A 31 11.74 -19.97 27.88
N GLN A 32 10.54 -19.54 28.28
CA GLN A 32 9.95 -18.29 27.82
C GLN A 32 10.77 -17.07 28.29
N ALA A 33 11.25 -17.06 29.54
CA ALA A 33 12.11 -15.99 30.05
C ALA A 33 13.45 -15.91 29.29
N ALA A 34 14.07 -17.07 29.00
CA ALA A 34 15.29 -17.15 28.22
C ALA A 34 15.10 -16.64 26.78
N TRP A 35 13.96 -16.94 26.15
CA TRP A 35 13.61 -16.42 24.83
C TRP A 35 13.46 -14.90 24.83
N ARG A 36 12.70 -14.35 25.79
CA ARG A 36 12.51 -12.90 25.95
C ARG A 36 13.83 -12.17 26.13
N TRP A 37 14.75 -12.73 26.92
CA TRP A 37 16.09 -12.15 27.12
C TRP A 37 16.93 -12.15 25.83
N ARG A 38 16.96 -13.27 25.10
CA ARG A 38 17.70 -13.37 23.83
C ARG A 38 17.14 -12.40 22.78
N PHE A 39 15.82 -12.29 22.69
CA PHE A 39 15.15 -11.35 21.80
C PHE A 39 15.48 -9.90 22.17
N ALA A 40 15.32 -9.51 23.44
CA ALA A 40 15.62 -8.17 23.91
C ALA A 40 17.08 -7.79 23.66
N LYS A 41 18.03 -8.70 23.90
CA LYS A 41 19.45 -8.46 23.66
C LYS A 41 19.77 -8.27 22.18
N ARG A 42 19.16 -9.08 21.29
CA ARG A 42 19.33 -8.94 19.84
C ARG A 42 18.69 -7.66 19.32
N TRP A 43 17.51 -7.31 19.83
CA TRP A 43 16.83 -6.06 19.50
C TRP A 43 17.63 -4.84 19.93
N GLN A 44 18.20 -4.85 21.14
CA GLN A 44 19.05 -3.77 21.62
C GLN A 44 20.34 -3.63 20.81
N ALA A 45 20.93 -4.75 20.36
CA ALA A 45 22.06 -4.73 19.43
C ALA A 45 21.68 -4.15 18.06
N GLU A 46 20.49 -4.44 17.55
CA GLU A 46 19.96 -3.88 16.30
C GLU A 46 19.76 -2.35 16.41
N GLN A 47 19.20 -1.89 17.53
CA GLN A 47 19.02 -0.46 17.81
C GLN A 47 20.36 0.28 17.97
N ALA A 48 21.40 -0.39 18.49
CA ALA A 48 22.75 0.17 18.56
C ALA A 48 23.45 0.22 17.18
N ARG A 49 23.03 -0.63 16.23
CA ARG A 49 23.61 -0.69 14.88
C ARG A 49 23.05 0.40 13.96
N ALA A 50 21.76 0.69 14.06
CA ALA A 50 21.06 1.63 13.18
C ALA A 50 21.65 3.06 13.10
N PRO A 51 22.13 3.70 14.19
CA PRO A 51 22.67 5.05 14.09
C PRO A 51 24.14 5.10 13.64
N ALA A 52 24.91 4.01 13.77
CA ALA A 52 26.34 4.02 13.49
C ALA A 52 26.68 3.85 12.00
N GLU A 53 25.93 3.02 11.27
CA GLU A 53 26.17 2.80 9.83
C GLU A 53 25.62 3.96 8.96
N GLN A 54 24.59 4.68 9.43
CA GLN A 54 24.04 5.82 8.70
C GLN A 54 24.83 7.13 8.89
N ALA A 55 25.50 7.31 10.03
CA ALA A 55 26.34 8.48 10.28
C ALA A 55 27.75 8.36 9.64
N ALA A 56 28.25 7.15 9.42
CA ALA A 56 29.58 6.92 8.83
C ALA A 56 29.60 7.02 7.29
N SER A 57 28.44 6.96 6.61
CA SER A 57 28.33 7.05 5.15
C SER A 57 28.04 8.45 4.62
N VAL A 58 27.84 9.45 5.50
CA VAL A 58 27.72 10.88 5.10
C VAL A 58 29.11 11.54 5.14
N GLY A 59 30.11 10.83 4.65
CA GLY A 59 31.44 11.35 4.37
C GLY A 59 31.52 11.75 2.90
N ASP A 60 31.25 13.02 2.61
CA ASP A 60 31.80 13.79 1.48
C ASP A 60 31.54 13.35 0.02
N GLY A 61 30.92 12.18 -0.23
CA GLY A 61 30.67 11.67 -1.60
C GLY A 61 29.23 11.76 -2.12
N GLY A 62 28.24 11.96 -1.23
CA GLY A 62 26.83 11.83 -1.59
C GLY A 62 26.28 12.92 -2.51
N MET A 63 26.89 14.11 -2.52
CA MET A 63 26.46 15.19 -3.40
C MET A 63 27.01 15.03 -4.82
N GLU A 64 28.21 14.47 -4.98
CA GLU A 64 28.82 14.24 -6.29
C GLU A 64 28.21 13.03 -7.00
N GLU A 65 27.81 11.99 -6.26
CA GLU A 65 27.03 10.88 -6.82
C GLU A 65 25.62 11.31 -7.25
N ALA A 66 24.97 12.20 -6.49
CA ALA A 66 23.68 12.79 -6.89
C ALA A 66 23.79 13.67 -8.14
N LEU A 67 24.90 14.41 -8.30
CA LEU A 67 25.19 15.18 -9.51
C LEU A 67 25.56 14.28 -10.70
N GLN A 68 26.29 13.18 -10.49
CA GLN A 68 26.54 12.17 -11.53
C GLN A 68 25.26 11.47 -11.96
N TYR A 69 24.34 11.17 -11.04
CA TYR A 69 23.03 10.61 -11.39
C TYR A 69 22.19 11.59 -12.22
N LEU A 70 22.21 12.88 -11.86
CA LEU A 70 21.56 13.95 -12.65
C LEU A 70 22.17 14.10 -14.05
N ALA A 71 23.49 13.97 -14.18
CA ALA A 71 24.18 14.02 -15.48
C ALA A 71 23.96 12.76 -16.33
N ALA A 72 23.94 11.57 -15.70
CA ALA A 72 23.73 10.29 -16.37
C ALA A 72 22.28 10.08 -16.82
N CYS A 73 21.31 10.69 -16.16
CA CYS A 73 19.90 10.64 -16.55
C CYS A 73 19.57 11.47 -17.81
N GLY A 74 20.54 12.16 -18.42
CA GLY A 74 20.40 12.79 -19.73
C GLY A 74 19.51 14.04 -19.72
N GLU A 75 19.99 15.09 -20.37
CA GLU A 75 19.37 16.41 -20.55
C GLU A 75 18.08 16.40 -21.40
N ASN A 76 17.13 15.51 -21.14
CA ASN A 76 15.91 15.36 -21.94
C ASN A 76 14.63 15.67 -21.17
N TRP A 77 14.71 16.35 -20.03
CA TRP A 77 13.55 17.04 -19.43
C TRP A 77 13.26 18.33 -20.21
N HIS A 78 12.98 18.20 -21.51
CA HIS A 78 12.23 19.19 -22.24
C HIS A 78 10.82 19.19 -21.66
N LEU A 79 10.61 19.94 -20.57
CA LEU A 79 9.32 20.53 -20.29
C LEU A 79 8.97 21.32 -21.55
N ALA A 80 8.04 20.77 -22.33
CA ALA A 80 7.51 21.37 -23.53
C ALA A 80 7.01 22.77 -23.18
N ARG A 81 7.87 23.76 -23.37
CA ARG A 81 7.52 25.17 -23.42
C ARG A 81 6.62 25.28 -24.63
N ALA A 82 5.33 25.44 -24.39
CA ALA A 82 4.34 25.65 -25.44
C ALA A 82 4.83 26.80 -26.34
N ASN A 83 5.13 26.45 -27.59
CA ASN A 83 5.42 27.41 -28.64
C ASN A 83 4.19 28.30 -28.84
N SER A 84 4.30 29.55 -28.42
CA SER A 84 3.47 30.65 -28.94
C SER A 84 4.32 31.42 -29.94
N ILE A 85 3.88 31.36 -31.19
CA ILE A 85 4.35 32.12 -32.35
C ILE A 85 4.15 33.62 -32.11
N ASP A 86 5.17 34.45 -32.41
CA ASP A 86 4.98 35.64 -33.24
C ASP A 86 6.32 36.17 -33.82
N PRO A 87 6.30 36.88 -34.98
CA PRO A 87 7.45 37.09 -35.84
C PRO A 87 8.11 38.48 -35.69
N ALA A 88 9.29 38.58 -36.30
CA ALA A 88 9.99 39.80 -36.72
C ALA A 88 10.79 40.60 -35.67
N SER A 89 12.10 40.37 -35.64
CA SER A 89 13.09 41.43 -35.89
C SER A 89 14.50 40.84 -35.90
N GLY A 90 15.24 41.14 -36.96
CA GLY A 90 16.62 40.70 -37.12
C GLY A 90 17.60 41.48 -36.24
N SER A 91 18.72 40.86 -35.92
CA SER A 91 20.04 41.48 -36.05
C SER A 91 21.13 40.42 -35.90
N ARG A 92 22.14 40.52 -36.75
CA ARG A 92 23.35 39.69 -36.72
C ARG A 92 24.26 40.18 -35.59
N LEU A 93 25.05 39.29 -34.97
CA LEU A 93 26.52 39.34 -34.98
C LEU A 93 27.16 38.15 -34.25
N LEU A 94 28.28 37.70 -34.82
CA LEU A 94 29.28 36.78 -34.27
C LEU A 94 29.79 37.22 -32.89
N GLY A 95 30.19 36.26 -32.05
CA GLY A 95 31.04 36.57 -30.89
C GLY A 95 31.28 35.38 -29.96
N THR A 96 32.41 34.73 -30.15
CA THR A 96 33.05 33.70 -29.32
C THR A 96 33.56 34.21 -27.95
N LEU A 97 33.64 33.26 -27.01
CA LEU A 97 34.48 33.20 -25.79
C LEU A 97 34.11 34.08 -24.58
N GLY A 98 34.14 33.45 -23.39
CA GLY A 98 34.47 34.14 -22.14
C GLY A 98 33.58 33.77 -20.95
N THR A 99 34.15 32.98 -20.04
CA THR A 99 33.80 32.91 -18.60
C THR A 99 33.50 34.29 -17.98
N PRO A 100 32.72 34.35 -16.89
CA PRO A 100 33.41 34.60 -15.61
C PRO A 100 32.80 33.91 -14.39
N SER A 101 33.71 33.64 -13.45
CA SER A 101 33.43 33.32 -12.06
C SER A 101 33.81 34.54 -11.20
N LEU A 102 33.07 34.71 -10.10
CA LEU A 102 33.43 35.33 -8.81
C LEU A 102 33.63 36.85 -8.62
N LEU A 103 32.84 37.35 -7.66
CA LEU A 103 33.12 38.29 -6.56
C LEU A 103 33.01 39.81 -6.74
N GLY A 104 32.42 40.43 -5.71
CA GLY A 104 32.62 41.83 -5.31
C GLY A 104 31.29 42.56 -5.10
N ALA A 105 30.71 42.54 -3.88
CA ALA A 105 30.72 43.67 -2.92
C ALA A 105 29.59 44.69 -3.24
N GLU A 106 28.74 45.21 -2.37
CA GLU A 106 28.87 45.78 -1.01
C GLU A 106 27.48 45.70 -0.30
N LEU A 107 27.34 45.45 1.01
CA LEU A 107 27.56 46.32 2.18
C LEU A 107 26.62 47.56 2.28
N LEU A 108 25.56 47.37 3.08
CA LEU A 108 24.96 48.29 4.09
C LEU A 108 24.26 49.62 3.73
N MET A 109 23.16 49.82 4.49
CA MET A 109 22.34 51.02 4.81
C MET A 109 20.95 50.97 4.16
N GLY A 110 19.83 51.11 4.87
CA GLY A 110 19.55 51.44 6.26
C GLY A 110 18.03 51.60 6.42
N GLU A 111 17.59 51.71 7.67
CA GLU A 111 16.34 52.34 8.11
C GLU A 111 15.02 51.57 7.95
N SER A 112 14.71 50.85 9.02
CA SER A 112 13.36 50.54 9.46
C SER A 112 12.70 51.78 10.05
N PHE A 113 11.52 52.16 9.54
CA PHE A 113 10.60 53.05 10.24
C PHE A 113 9.29 52.31 10.52
N SER A 114 9.00 52.17 11.82
CA SER A 114 7.73 51.73 12.36
C SER A 114 6.84 52.93 12.70
N ALA A 115 5.54 52.72 12.49
CA ALA A 115 4.40 53.18 13.29
C ALA A 115 4.27 54.67 13.66
N HIS A 116 3.27 55.35 13.07
CA HIS A 116 2.10 55.89 13.79
C HIS A 116 1.11 56.62 12.86
N GLY A 117 -0.17 56.64 13.27
CA GLY A 117 -1.22 57.54 12.78
C GLY A 117 -2.35 56.81 12.04
N SER A 118 -3.31 56.18 12.72
CA SER A 118 -4.47 56.79 13.41
C SER A 118 -5.48 57.51 12.50
N GLY A 119 -6.65 56.88 12.38
CA GLY A 119 -7.94 57.52 12.17
C GLY A 119 -8.61 57.17 10.83
N ARG A 120 -9.92 56.94 10.70
CA ARG A 120 -11.05 56.78 11.62
C ARG A 120 -12.27 56.53 10.72
N GLY A 121 -13.13 55.56 11.08
CA GLY A 121 -14.55 55.51 10.66
C GLY A 121 -14.82 54.79 9.32
N GLY A 122 -15.83 53.94 9.19
CA GLY A 122 -16.88 53.50 10.10
C GLY A 122 -17.88 52.60 9.37
N LEU A 123 -18.62 51.81 10.15
CA LEU A 123 -20.00 51.29 9.93
C LEU A 123 -20.36 50.81 8.50
N LEU A 124 -20.77 49.55 8.29
CA LEU A 124 -22.04 49.00 8.78
C LEU A 124 -22.04 47.46 8.78
N GLN A 125 -22.80 46.95 9.75
CA GLN A 125 -23.31 45.59 9.93
C GLN A 125 -24.04 45.06 8.68
N SER A 126 -23.97 43.75 8.43
CA SER A 126 -25.17 43.01 8.06
C SER A 126 -25.04 41.53 8.45
N THR A 127 -25.90 41.16 9.38
CA THR A 127 -26.27 39.82 9.83
C THR A 127 -27.33 39.21 8.92
N GLY A 128 -27.41 37.88 8.88
CA GLY A 128 -28.63 37.14 8.53
C GLY A 128 -28.43 36.23 7.31
N SER A 129 -28.47 34.91 7.47
CA SER A 129 -29.62 34.06 7.85
C SER A 129 -30.34 33.56 6.59
N ASP A 130 -30.09 32.28 6.35
CA ASP A 130 -31.05 31.23 6.03
C ASP A 130 -31.83 31.24 4.70
N VAL A 131 -32.21 30.01 4.33
CA VAL A 131 -33.54 29.63 3.84
C VAL A 131 -33.68 29.25 2.34
N PHE A 132 -34.05 27.98 2.14
CA PHE A 132 -34.77 27.32 1.02
C PHE A 132 -34.18 27.43 -0.41
N GLY A 133 -34.38 26.51 -1.35
CA GLY A 133 -35.25 25.34 -1.49
C GLY A 133 -34.85 24.67 -2.82
N SER A 134 -34.99 23.35 -2.94
CA SER A 134 -36.10 22.71 -3.67
C SER A 134 -36.30 23.22 -5.10
N GLY A 135 -36.18 22.32 -6.08
CA GLY A 135 -36.80 22.53 -7.39
C GLY A 135 -36.14 21.81 -8.54
N CYS A 136 -36.51 20.55 -8.75
CA CYS A 136 -36.56 19.97 -10.09
C CYS A 136 -37.40 20.88 -11.01
N LEU A 137 -37.12 20.88 -12.32
CA LEU A 137 -38.08 20.47 -13.38
C LEU A 137 -37.60 20.88 -14.78
N SER A 138 -37.69 19.89 -15.67
CA SER A 138 -38.20 19.97 -17.04
C SER A 138 -37.61 20.99 -18.01
N ARG A 139 -36.71 20.46 -18.85
CA ARG A 139 -36.38 20.97 -20.17
C ARG A 139 -37.48 20.52 -21.15
N GLU A 140 -38.46 21.37 -21.38
CA GLU A 140 -39.39 21.23 -22.50
C GLU A 140 -38.95 22.11 -23.67
N ALA A 141 -38.97 21.50 -24.85
CA ALA A 141 -38.89 22.16 -26.13
C ALA A 141 -40.25 22.80 -26.44
N SER A 142 -40.26 24.00 -27.01
CA SER A 142 -41.26 24.37 -28.01
C SER A 142 -40.80 25.53 -28.87
N CYS A 143 -41.19 25.39 -30.12
CA CYS A 143 -40.92 26.23 -31.26
C CYS A 143 -41.99 27.31 -31.38
N ALA A 144 -41.66 28.31 -32.21
CA ALA A 144 -42.56 29.15 -33.00
C ALA A 144 -43.17 30.42 -32.36
N GLY A 145 -43.01 31.51 -33.11
CA GLY A 145 -44.03 32.56 -33.23
C GLY A 145 -43.64 33.93 -32.68
N GLY A 146 -43.30 34.88 -33.57
CA GLY A 146 -43.11 36.27 -33.18
C GLY A 146 -42.66 37.18 -34.33
N GLN A 147 -43.50 37.35 -35.35
CA GLN A 147 -43.40 38.43 -36.33
C GLN A 147 -43.70 39.77 -35.64
N GLY A 148 -42.78 40.74 -35.78
CA GLY A 148 -42.98 42.12 -35.35
C GLY A 148 -42.14 43.05 -36.23
N GLN A 149 -42.81 43.73 -37.14
CA GLN A 149 -42.26 44.68 -38.11
C GLN A 149 -41.90 46.03 -37.48
N HIS A 150 -40.87 46.64 -38.07
CA HIS A 150 -40.59 48.08 -38.22
C HIS A 150 -40.26 48.95 -37.00
N GLY A 151 -39.06 49.55 -37.04
CA GLY A 151 -38.70 50.68 -36.17
C GLY A 151 -37.26 51.16 -36.33
N HIS A 152 -37.02 51.99 -37.35
CA HIS A 152 -35.97 53.00 -37.45
C HIS A 152 -34.48 52.64 -37.27
N ALA A 153 -33.80 52.67 -38.41
CA ALA A 153 -32.38 52.86 -38.55
C ALA A 153 -31.91 54.18 -37.91
N HIS A 154 -31.08 54.09 -36.87
CA HIS A 154 -30.00 55.04 -36.66
C HIS A 154 -28.67 54.37 -37.02
N ARG A 155 -28.22 54.69 -38.23
CA ARG A 155 -26.83 54.53 -38.68
C ARG A 155 -25.95 55.41 -37.80
N GLY A 156 -25.45 54.84 -36.70
CA GLY A 156 -24.31 55.37 -35.96
C GLY A 156 -23.04 54.66 -36.43
N ALA A 157 -22.17 55.41 -37.10
CA ALA A 157 -20.87 54.96 -37.56
C ALA A 157 -20.00 54.48 -36.39
N GLY A 158 -19.56 53.22 -36.45
CA GLY A 158 -18.63 52.61 -35.49
C GLY A 158 -18.14 51.26 -36.02
N ARG A 159 -17.85 51.19 -37.32
CA ARG A 159 -17.78 49.95 -38.11
C ARG A 159 -16.44 49.20 -38.00
N GLY A 160 -15.69 49.36 -36.90
CA GLY A 160 -14.36 48.77 -36.73
C GLY A 160 -14.04 48.17 -35.35
N GLY A 161 -14.89 48.34 -34.33
CA GLY A 161 -14.61 47.88 -32.96
C GLY A 161 -15.24 46.52 -32.57
N GLY A 162 -16.15 45.99 -33.39
CA GLY A 162 -16.93 44.79 -33.05
C GLY A 162 -16.12 43.49 -33.12
N GLU A 163 -15.21 43.36 -34.09
CA GLU A 163 -14.41 42.15 -34.28
C GLU A 163 -13.42 41.93 -33.14
N ALA A 164 -12.74 42.98 -32.68
CA ALA A 164 -11.84 42.92 -31.53
C ALA A 164 -12.61 42.48 -30.26
N THR A 165 -13.83 43.00 -30.07
CA THR A 165 -14.67 42.63 -28.92
C THR A 165 -15.16 41.17 -28.99
N GLN A 166 -15.47 40.66 -30.18
CA GLN A 166 -15.81 39.25 -30.39
C GLN A 166 -14.62 38.32 -30.13
N GLN A 167 -13.41 38.72 -30.53
CA GLN A 167 -12.20 37.97 -30.23
C GLN A 167 -11.91 37.94 -28.73
N VAL A 168 -12.02 39.08 -28.04
CA VAL A 168 -11.82 39.15 -26.58
C VAL A 168 -12.85 38.27 -25.86
N THR A 169 -14.14 38.37 -26.19
CA THR A 169 -15.17 37.53 -25.57
C THR A 169 -14.98 36.03 -25.89
N GLY A 170 -14.46 35.70 -27.07
CA GLY A 170 -14.06 34.34 -27.44
C GLY A 170 -12.91 33.82 -26.57
N ILE A 171 -11.90 34.64 -26.31
CA ILE A 171 -10.78 34.32 -25.41
C ILE A 171 -11.29 34.14 -23.98
N THR A 172 -12.14 35.03 -23.48
CA THR A 172 -12.70 34.92 -22.12
C THR A 172 -13.50 33.62 -21.94
N LYS A 173 -14.30 33.23 -22.94
CA LYS A 173 -15.04 31.95 -22.92
C LYS A 173 -14.10 30.74 -22.88
N ARG A 174 -13.03 30.74 -23.70
CA ARG A 174 -12.04 29.66 -23.67
C ARG A 174 -11.27 29.61 -22.36
N ALA A 175 -10.89 30.75 -21.80
CA ALA A 175 -10.23 30.84 -20.50
C ALA A 175 -11.11 30.26 -19.38
N ALA A 176 -12.41 30.58 -19.37
CA ALA A 176 -13.36 30.01 -18.42
C ALA A 176 -13.51 28.49 -18.58
N GLN A 177 -13.55 27.97 -19.82
CA GLN A 177 -13.59 26.53 -20.08
C GLN A 177 -12.33 25.80 -19.60
N LEU A 178 -11.15 26.37 -19.83
CA LEU A 178 -9.89 25.79 -19.36
C LEU A 178 -9.80 25.79 -17.83
N LEU A 179 -10.24 26.85 -17.16
CA LEU A 179 -10.32 26.90 -15.70
C LEU A 179 -11.28 25.85 -15.13
N ALA A 180 -12.44 25.64 -15.77
CA ALA A 180 -13.36 24.58 -15.38
C ALA A 180 -12.72 23.19 -15.52
N ALA A 181 -12.11 22.92 -16.68
CA ALA A 181 -11.40 21.65 -16.92
C ALA A 181 -10.26 21.42 -15.93
N GLN A 182 -9.47 22.46 -15.62
CA GLN A 182 -8.40 22.37 -14.62
C GLN A 182 -8.96 22.10 -13.22
N SER A 183 -10.08 22.71 -12.86
CA SER A 183 -10.75 22.46 -11.57
C SER A 183 -11.21 21.00 -11.45
N ASP A 184 -11.71 20.42 -12.53
CA ASP A 184 -12.19 19.04 -12.54
C ASP A 184 -11.05 18.03 -12.52
N ILE A 185 -9.93 18.32 -13.21
CA ILE A 185 -8.69 17.56 -13.08
C ILE A 185 -8.18 17.60 -11.64
N ASN A 186 -8.14 18.78 -11.01
CA ASN A 186 -7.69 18.92 -9.63
C ASN A 186 -8.58 18.14 -8.65
N LYS A 187 -9.90 18.13 -8.85
CA LYS A 187 -10.82 17.29 -8.06
C LYS A 187 -10.52 15.81 -8.24
N ALA A 188 -10.34 15.35 -9.48
CA ALA A 188 -10.03 13.95 -9.78
C ALA A 188 -8.68 13.51 -9.18
N VAL A 189 -7.65 14.36 -9.25
CA VAL A 189 -6.35 14.12 -8.63
C VAL A 189 -6.48 14.07 -7.11
N THR A 190 -7.19 15.02 -6.51
CA THR A 190 -7.39 15.06 -5.05
C THR A 190 -8.18 13.84 -4.55
N GLN A 191 -9.14 13.36 -5.35
CA GLN A 191 -9.90 12.15 -5.04
C GLN A 191 -9.00 10.90 -5.09
N ARG A 192 -8.22 10.73 -6.16
CA ARG A 192 -7.23 9.64 -6.25
C ARG A 192 -6.20 9.71 -5.13
N TRP A 193 -5.75 10.91 -4.78
CA TRP A 193 -4.80 11.10 -3.68
C TRP A 193 -5.39 10.72 -2.33
N ARG A 194 -6.66 11.06 -2.07
CA ARG A 194 -7.38 10.61 -0.87
C ARG A 194 -7.56 9.09 -0.83
N GLU A 195 -7.86 8.47 -1.97
CA GLU A 195 -7.95 7.01 -2.10
C GLU A 195 -6.58 6.33 -1.85
N VAL A 196 -5.48 6.94 -2.26
CA VAL A 196 -4.13 6.43 -1.98
C VAL A 196 -3.72 6.66 -0.51
N GLN A 197 -4.09 7.80 0.07
CA GLN A 197 -3.81 8.09 1.48
C GLN A 197 -4.60 7.18 2.43
N SER A 198 -5.85 6.84 2.11
CA SER A 198 -6.61 5.87 2.92
C SER A 198 -6.00 4.46 2.83
N VAL A 199 -5.36 4.11 1.71
CA VAL A 199 -4.60 2.85 1.56
C VAL A 199 -3.29 2.88 2.36
N GLN A 200 -2.63 4.03 2.50
CA GLN A 200 -1.42 4.16 3.34
C GLN A 200 -1.71 4.20 4.84
N ALA A 201 -2.93 4.54 5.26
CA ALA A 201 -3.28 4.72 6.67
C ALA A 201 -3.54 3.41 7.44
N SER A 202 -3.70 2.27 6.76
CA SER A 202 -3.84 0.96 7.42
C SER A 202 -2.53 0.15 7.30
N GLU A 203 -1.74 0.20 8.36
CA GLU A 203 -0.59 -0.70 8.54
C GLU A 203 -1.05 -2.17 8.48
N LEU A 204 -2.28 -2.42 8.93
CA LEU A 204 -2.98 -3.69 8.86
C LEU A 204 -3.56 -3.94 7.46
N TRP A 205 -3.21 -5.10 6.89
CA TRP A 205 -3.79 -5.57 5.63
C TRP A 205 -4.14 -7.05 5.74
N VAL A 206 -4.97 -7.53 4.81
CA VAL A 206 -5.54 -8.89 4.90
C VAL A 206 -4.47 -9.98 4.98
N GLY A 207 -3.35 -9.83 4.27
CA GLY A 207 -2.24 -10.77 4.37
C GLY A 207 -1.55 -10.77 5.74
N ALA A 208 -1.56 -9.66 6.49
CA ALA A 208 -1.03 -9.65 7.86
C ALA A 208 -1.92 -10.45 8.83
N LEU A 209 -3.23 -10.52 8.55
CA LEU A 209 -4.22 -11.19 9.40
C LEU A 209 -4.32 -12.70 9.15
N LEU A 210 -3.96 -13.15 7.95
CA LEU A 210 -4.04 -14.56 7.58
C LEU A 210 -2.74 -15.32 7.86
N GLU A 211 -2.83 -16.54 8.36
CA GLU A 211 -1.65 -17.38 8.63
C GLU A 211 -0.93 -17.81 7.35
N SER A 212 0.40 -17.82 7.36
CA SER A 212 1.23 -18.11 6.18
C SER A 212 1.10 -19.53 5.66
N ALA A 213 0.80 -20.51 6.52
CA ALA A 213 0.59 -21.90 6.13
C ALA A 213 -0.50 -22.50 7.00
N GLU A 214 -1.43 -23.24 6.39
CA GLU A 214 -2.45 -24.04 7.07
C GLU A 214 -2.46 -25.39 6.36
N VAL A 215 -2.00 -26.42 7.05
CA VAL A 215 -1.82 -27.77 6.48
C VAL A 215 -2.40 -28.79 7.44
N ASP A 216 -3.08 -29.80 6.89
CA ASP A 216 -3.53 -30.94 7.69
C ASP A 216 -2.35 -31.72 8.30
N ASP A 217 -2.61 -32.43 9.38
CA ASP A 217 -1.63 -33.12 10.22
C ASP A 217 -1.44 -34.61 9.88
N TRP A 218 -2.18 -35.14 8.91
CA TRP A 218 -2.09 -36.55 8.51
C TRP A 218 -2.34 -36.78 7.02
N GLY A 219 -1.98 -37.98 6.55
CA GLY A 219 -2.35 -38.45 5.21
C GLY A 219 -1.51 -37.90 4.06
N LYS A 220 -2.07 -38.02 2.86
CA LYS A 220 -1.51 -37.55 1.58
C LYS A 220 -2.56 -36.71 0.89
N TYR A 221 -2.26 -35.43 0.68
CA TYR A 221 -3.22 -34.45 0.19
C TYR A 221 -2.59 -33.44 -0.75
N LYS A 222 -3.44 -32.73 -1.49
CA LYS A 222 -3.01 -31.65 -2.37
C LYS A 222 -2.83 -30.37 -1.56
N PHE A 223 -1.85 -29.58 -1.94
CA PHE A 223 -1.68 -28.22 -1.43
C PHE A 223 -1.64 -27.23 -2.59
N LEU A 224 -2.02 -25.99 -2.28
CA LEU A 224 -1.90 -24.84 -3.16
C LEU A 224 -0.98 -23.79 -2.53
N LEU A 225 -0.15 -23.19 -3.38
CA LEU A 225 0.57 -21.97 -3.08
C LEU A 225 -0.22 -20.81 -3.69
N LEU A 226 -0.65 -19.89 -2.84
CA LEU A 226 -1.56 -18.80 -3.17
C LEU A 226 -0.85 -17.47 -2.92
N ARG A 227 -1.04 -16.49 -3.80
CA ARG A 227 -0.51 -15.14 -3.66
C ARG A 227 -1.67 -14.20 -3.36
N LEU A 228 -1.56 -13.51 -2.24
CA LEU A 228 -2.41 -12.37 -1.91
C LEU A 228 -1.69 -11.09 -2.29
N ARG A 229 -2.45 -10.17 -2.87
CA ARG A 229 -2.01 -8.81 -3.19
C ARG A 229 -2.94 -7.80 -2.54
N ASP A 230 -2.38 -6.65 -2.27
CA ASP A 230 -3.11 -5.48 -1.80
C ASP A 230 -2.92 -4.34 -2.81
N ARG A 231 -3.83 -3.35 -2.79
CA ARG A 231 -3.78 -2.16 -3.63
C ARG A 231 -2.49 -1.35 -3.46
N ALA A 232 -1.85 -1.46 -2.29
CA ALA A 232 -0.54 -0.87 -2.01
C ALA A 232 0.64 -1.62 -2.70
N GLY A 233 0.37 -2.70 -3.44
CA GLY A 233 1.41 -3.55 -4.04
C GLY A 233 2.09 -4.51 -3.06
N ARG A 234 1.63 -4.55 -1.80
CA ARG A 234 2.08 -5.54 -0.81
C ARG A 234 1.64 -6.92 -1.28
N GLN A 235 2.49 -7.93 -1.08
CA GLN A 235 2.19 -9.31 -1.43
C GLN A 235 2.59 -10.27 -0.32
N LYS A 236 1.82 -11.35 -0.18
CA LYS A 236 2.12 -12.45 0.75
C LYS A 236 1.80 -13.77 0.08
N LEU A 237 2.69 -14.73 0.26
CA LEU A 237 2.49 -16.10 -0.15
C LEU A 237 1.87 -16.90 1.00
N LEU A 238 0.83 -17.65 0.68
CA LEU A 238 0.13 -18.53 1.60
C LEU A 238 0.17 -19.97 1.08
N VAL A 239 0.36 -20.92 1.98
CA VAL A 239 0.22 -22.34 1.70
C VAL A 239 -1.07 -22.85 2.33
N ARG A 240 -1.89 -23.53 1.55
CA ARG A 240 -3.11 -24.19 2.04
C ARG A 240 -3.16 -25.62 1.53
N GLY A 241 -3.28 -26.59 2.43
CA GLY A 241 -3.40 -27.99 2.08
C GLY A 241 -4.35 -28.72 3.03
N ALA A 242 -5.31 -29.46 2.47
CA ALA A 242 -6.32 -30.16 3.25
C ALA A 242 -6.65 -31.53 2.63
N ASN A 243 -6.84 -32.53 3.49
CA ASN A 243 -7.26 -33.86 3.09
C ASN A 243 -8.65 -33.84 2.47
N TYR A 244 -8.81 -34.59 1.39
CA TYR A 244 -10.07 -34.71 0.64
C TYR A 244 -10.65 -33.39 0.11
N ALA A 245 -9.87 -32.31 0.12
CA ALA A 245 -10.27 -31.04 -0.48
C ALA A 245 -9.82 -30.97 -1.94
N SER A 246 -10.73 -30.54 -2.81
CA SER A 246 -10.36 -30.13 -4.17
C SER A 246 -9.71 -28.75 -4.13
N ASP A 247 -8.91 -28.44 -5.15
CA ASP A 247 -8.26 -27.14 -5.31
C ASP A 247 -9.27 -25.98 -5.19
N ALA A 248 -10.45 -26.12 -5.81
CA ALA A 248 -11.53 -25.14 -5.73
C ALA A 248 -12.05 -24.95 -4.30
N LYS A 249 -12.20 -26.04 -3.52
CA LYS A 249 -12.66 -25.98 -2.13
C LYS A 249 -11.63 -25.31 -1.22
N ILE A 250 -10.34 -25.53 -1.48
CA ILE A 250 -9.25 -24.86 -0.77
C ILE A 250 -9.31 -23.35 -1.02
N VAL A 251 -9.43 -22.93 -2.29
CA VAL A 251 -9.53 -21.50 -2.66
C VAL A 251 -10.79 -20.86 -2.10
N GLU A 252 -11.95 -21.53 -2.17
CA GLU A 252 -13.20 -21.04 -1.59
C GLU A 252 -13.12 -20.90 -0.06
N GLY A 253 -12.46 -21.86 0.62
CA GLY A 253 -12.18 -21.80 2.04
C GLY A 253 -11.36 -20.56 2.41
N LEU A 254 -10.24 -20.33 1.71
CA LEU A 254 -9.43 -19.14 1.91
C LEU A 254 -10.19 -17.85 1.58
N HIS A 255 -10.98 -17.83 0.51
CA HIS A 255 -11.79 -16.67 0.14
C HIS A 255 -12.78 -16.29 1.25
N ARG A 256 -13.43 -17.26 1.88
CA ARG A 256 -14.31 -17.00 3.03
C ARG A 256 -13.54 -16.46 4.24
N GLN A 257 -12.38 -17.03 4.56
CA GLN A 257 -11.51 -16.49 5.64
C GLN A 257 -11.09 -15.05 5.34
N MET A 258 -10.68 -14.77 4.11
CA MET A 258 -10.28 -13.46 3.62
C MET A 258 -11.42 -12.44 3.76
N MET A 259 -12.62 -12.77 3.29
CA MET A 259 -13.80 -11.90 3.42
C MET A 259 -14.21 -11.69 4.88
N GLY A 260 -14.07 -12.70 5.73
CA GLY A 260 -14.28 -12.58 7.17
C GLY A 260 -13.29 -11.59 7.81
N ALA A 261 -12.00 -11.70 7.48
CA ALA A 261 -10.97 -10.78 7.94
C ALA A 261 -11.18 -9.35 7.42
N CYS A 262 -11.58 -9.20 6.15
CA CYS A 262 -11.96 -7.91 5.56
C CYS A 262 -13.10 -7.25 6.33
N ALA A 263 -14.17 -7.99 6.60
CA ALA A 263 -15.33 -7.48 7.31
C ALA A 263 -15.02 -7.12 8.78
N ALA A 264 -14.16 -7.90 9.45
CA ALA A 264 -13.80 -7.67 10.85
C ALA A 264 -12.89 -6.44 11.05
N HIS A 265 -12.03 -6.14 10.07
CA HIS A 265 -10.99 -5.10 10.19
C HIS A 265 -11.18 -3.91 9.23
N ASP A 266 -12.28 -3.87 8.49
CA ASP A 266 -12.60 -2.85 7.47
C ASP A 266 -11.48 -2.68 6.41
N VAL A 267 -10.91 -3.82 5.98
CA VAL A 267 -9.80 -3.85 5.00
C VAL A 267 -10.31 -4.36 3.65
N CYS A 268 -9.89 -3.71 2.56
CA CYS A 268 -10.15 -4.20 1.21
C CYS A 268 -9.21 -5.37 0.84
N ALA A 269 -9.76 -6.46 0.29
CA ALA A 269 -8.97 -7.53 -0.32
C ALA A 269 -8.94 -7.41 -1.85
N GLU A 270 -7.82 -7.78 -2.45
CA GLU A 270 -7.72 -8.08 -3.88
C GLU A 270 -8.05 -9.57 -4.16
N ALA A 271 -8.19 -9.94 -5.42
CA ALA A 271 -8.43 -11.32 -5.83
C ALA A 271 -7.26 -12.24 -5.45
N ILE A 272 -7.59 -13.47 -5.04
CA ILE A 272 -6.62 -14.51 -4.71
C ILE A 272 -6.02 -15.05 -6.01
N GLU A 273 -4.70 -15.06 -6.11
CA GLU A 273 -4.01 -15.62 -7.27
C GLU A 273 -3.43 -16.99 -6.92
N VAL A 274 -3.77 -18.01 -7.71
CA VAL A 274 -3.17 -19.34 -7.57
C VAL A 274 -1.83 -19.34 -8.29
N VAL A 275 -0.74 -19.52 -7.54
CA VAL A 275 0.62 -19.54 -8.08
C VAL A 275 1.00 -20.93 -8.58
N GLY A 276 0.59 -21.95 -7.84
CA GLY A 276 0.92 -23.33 -8.14
C GLY A 276 0.45 -24.25 -7.02
N GLY A 277 0.89 -25.50 -7.07
CA GLY A 277 0.54 -26.48 -6.05
C GLY A 277 1.39 -27.73 -6.15
N GLY A 278 0.98 -28.75 -5.40
CA GLY A 278 1.61 -30.06 -5.41
C GLY A 278 0.95 -31.00 -4.42
N ILE A 279 1.71 -31.98 -3.97
CA ILE A 279 1.26 -33.01 -3.02
C ILE A 279 2.10 -32.93 -1.75
N MET A 280 1.42 -32.96 -0.61
CA MET A 280 1.99 -33.11 0.72
C MET A 280 1.67 -34.50 1.25
N GLU A 281 2.66 -35.19 1.79
CA GLU A 281 2.54 -36.55 2.31
C GLU A 281 3.25 -36.68 3.66
N TRP A 282 2.49 -37.01 4.70
CA TRP A 282 3.02 -37.38 6.00
C TRP A 282 3.59 -38.80 5.94
N ARG A 283 4.90 -38.94 6.13
CA ARG A 283 5.57 -40.25 6.04
C ARG A 283 5.31 -41.08 7.28
N ARG A 284 4.51 -42.13 7.14
CA ARG A 284 4.12 -43.06 8.22
C ARG A 284 5.26 -43.69 9.02
N HIS A 285 6.44 -43.86 8.41
CA HIS A 285 7.59 -44.49 9.07
C HIS A 285 8.47 -43.52 9.85
N ARG A 286 8.22 -42.22 9.73
CA ARG A 286 8.97 -41.18 10.44
C ARG A 286 7.94 -40.22 10.98
N ASP A 287 7.45 -40.49 12.19
CA ASP A 287 6.55 -39.59 12.89
C ASP A 287 7.11 -38.17 12.78
N ARG A 288 6.26 -37.23 12.35
CA ARG A 288 6.61 -35.80 12.20
C ARG A 288 7.49 -35.45 11.00
N HIS A 289 7.47 -36.25 9.93
CA HIS A 289 8.13 -35.94 8.65
C HIS A 289 7.10 -35.67 7.54
N LEU A 290 7.06 -34.42 7.06
CA LEU A 290 6.27 -34.00 5.91
C LEU A 290 7.13 -34.01 4.63
N HIS A 291 6.65 -34.70 3.60
CA HIS A 291 7.27 -34.74 2.28
C HIS A 291 6.42 -34.02 1.24
N ILE A 292 7.04 -33.13 0.47
CA ILE A 292 6.40 -32.30 -0.55
C ILE A 292 6.90 -32.75 -1.92
N SER A 293 6.00 -33.09 -2.84
CA SER A 293 6.33 -33.63 -4.16
C SER A 293 5.35 -33.17 -5.24
N GLY A 294 5.67 -33.44 -6.52
CA GLY A 294 4.75 -33.21 -7.64
C GLY A 294 4.38 -31.74 -7.87
N GLY A 295 5.34 -30.82 -7.70
CA GLY A 295 5.13 -29.39 -7.87
C GLY A 295 4.73 -29.00 -9.28
N TYR A 296 3.72 -28.15 -9.41
CA TYR A 296 3.31 -27.53 -10.66
C TYR A 296 3.09 -26.02 -10.50
N VAL A 297 3.24 -25.29 -11.60
CA VAL A 297 2.96 -23.84 -11.68
C VAL A 297 1.61 -23.65 -12.34
N ALA A 298 0.78 -22.77 -11.80
CA ALA A 298 -0.50 -22.43 -12.39
C ALA A 298 -0.29 -21.51 -13.62
N PRO A 299 -1.08 -21.67 -14.70
CA PRO A 299 -0.90 -20.91 -15.94
C PRO A 299 -1.18 -19.41 -15.79
N ALA A 300 -1.88 -19.00 -14.72
CA ALA A 300 -2.26 -17.63 -14.45
C ALA A 300 -1.26 -16.87 -13.56
N SER A 301 -0.09 -17.47 -13.26
CA SER A 301 0.93 -16.84 -12.41
C SER A 301 1.47 -15.60 -13.15
N GLY A 302 0.99 -14.42 -12.76
CA GLY A 302 1.37 -13.15 -13.37
C GLY A 302 2.86 -12.85 -13.25
N PRO A 303 3.34 -11.77 -13.91
CA PRO A 303 4.76 -11.41 -13.92
C PRO A 303 5.32 -11.34 -12.48
N GLY A 304 6.41 -12.08 -12.24
CA GLY A 304 7.08 -12.18 -10.93
C GLY A 304 6.64 -13.35 -10.03
N GLY A 305 5.90 -14.34 -10.56
CA GLY A 305 5.67 -15.62 -9.87
C GLY A 305 6.85 -16.59 -10.00
N PRO A 306 6.92 -17.65 -9.17
CA PRO A 306 7.88 -18.73 -9.34
C PRO A 306 7.80 -19.31 -10.75
N SER A 307 8.96 -19.47 -11.35
CA SER A 307 9.14 -19.88 -12.74
C SER A 307 9.07 -21.39 -12.92
N THR A 308 9.30 -22.15 -11.84
CA THR A 308 9.35 -23.62 -11.89
C THR A 308 8.54 -24.28 -10.76
N GLY A 309 8.05 -25.49 -11.02
CA GLY A 309 7.36 -26.29 -9.99
C GLY A 309 8.26 -26.60 -8.78
N MET A 310 9.58 -26.69 -9.00
CA MET A 310 10.56 -26.86 -7.93
C MET A 310 10.64 -25.64 -7.00
N GLU A 311 10.58 -24.41 -7.54
CA GLU A 311 10.50 -23.20 -6.72
C GLU A 311 9.21 -23.17 -5.89
N VAL A 312 8.07 -23.56 -6.47
CA VAL A 312 6.79 -23.66 -5.74
C VAL A 312 6.93 -24.63 -4.55
N MET A 313 7.53 -25.81 -4.76
CA MET A 313 7.74 -26.78 -3.68
C MET A 313 8.69 -26.27 -2.61
N ASN A 314 9.79 -25.60 -2.99
CA ASN A 314 10.76 -25.07 -2.04
C ASN A 314 10.16 -23.93 -1.20
N LEU A 315 9.40 -23.02 -1.82
CA LEU A 315 8.69 -21.97 -1.11
C LEU A 315 7.64 -22.56 -0.16
N ALA A 316 6.86 -23.54 -0.62
CA ALA A 316 5.90 -24.23 0.21
C ALA A 316 6.57 -24.94 1.40
N ALA A 317 7.73 -25.57 1.19
CA ALA A 317 8.51 -26.22 2.24
C ALA A 317 8.97 -25.23 3.31
N VAL A 318 9.51 -24.07 2.91
CA VAL A 318 9.97 -23.02 3.82
C VAL A 318 8.81 -22.46 4.65
N LEU A 319 7.71 -22.08 3.98
CA LEU A 319 6.53 -21.51 4.66
C LEU A 319 5.90 -22.50 5.63
N THR A 320 5.79 -23.76 5.24
CA THR A 320 5.24 -24.82 6.09
C THR A 320 6.16 -25.10 7.28
N LYS A 321 7.49 -25.14 7.07
CA LYS A 321 8.47 -25.36 8.13
C LYS A 321 8.47 -24.26 9.19
N GLN A 322 8.18 -23.01 8.80
CA GLN A 322 8.05 -21.89 9.74
C GLN A 322 6.80 -22.00 10.63
N HIS A 323 5.75 -22.68 10.15
CA HIS A 323 4.50 -22.84 10.89
C HIS A 323 4.47 -24.12 11.75
N LEU A 324 5.18 -25.17 11.34
CA LEU A 324 5.26 -26.41 12.09
C LEU A 324 6.21 -26.30 13.31
N PRO A 325 5.96 -27.05 14.41
CA PRO A 325 6.87 -27.09 15.55
C PRO A 325 8.29 -27.53 15.17
N MET A 326 9.29 -27.08 15.94
CA MET A 326 10.71 -27.25 15.60
C MET A 326 11.14 -28.71 15.31
N HIS A 327 10.52 -29.68 15.97
CA HIS A 327 10.85 -31.10 15.84
C HIS A 327 10.29 -31.78 14.58
N TYR A 328 9.40 -31.11 13.84
CA TYR A 328 8.91 -31.60 12.56
C TYR A 328 9.97 -31.40 11.48
N LYS A 329 10.13 -32.36 10.57
CA LYS A 329 11.04 -32.27 9.42
C LYS A 329 10.24 -32.06 8.14
N VAL A 330 10.70 -31.15 7.28
CA VAL A 330 10.06 -30.90 5.98
C VAL A 330 11.06 -31.17 4.87
N THR A 331 10.64 -31.92 3.85
CA THR A 331 11.49 -32.23 2.69
C THR A 331 10.74 -32.00 1.40
N SER A 332 11.36 -31.36 0.42
CA SER A 332 10.85 -31.26 -0.95
C SER A 332 11.53 -32.28 -1.88
N GLU A 333 10.81 -32.77 -2.88
CA GLU A 333 11.34 -33.60 -3.95
C GLU A 333 12.43 -32.83 -4.71
N GLY A 334 13.65 -33.38 -4.75
CA GLY A 334 14.82 -32.73 -5.33
C GLY A 334 15.49 -31.65 -4.46
N GLY A 335 14.96 -31.35 -3.27
CA GLY A 335 15.48 -30.34 -2.36
C GLY A 335 16.29 -30.90 -1.18
N LYS A 336 17.02 -30.01 -0.50
CA LYS A 336 17.66 -30.31 0.79
C LYS A 336 16.59 -30.33 1.90
N VAL A 337 16.83 -31.14 2.93
CA VAL A 337 15.97 -31.21 4.14
C VAL A 337 16.04 -29.87 4.87
N LEU A 338 14.88 -29.32 5.25
CA LEU A 338 14.72 -28.10 6.05
C LEU A 338 14.25 -28.42 7.48
#